data_AF-A0A834HTC0-F1
#
_entry.id   AF-A0A834HTC0-F1
#
_cell.length_a   1.000
_cell.length_b   1.000
_cell.length_c   1.000
_cell.angle_alpha   90.00
_cell.angle_beta   90.00
_cell.angle_gamma   90.00
#
_symmetry.space_group_name_H-M   'P 1'
#
loop_
_entity.id
_entity.type
_entity.pdbx_description
1 polymer ?
#
loop_
_entity_poly.entity_id
_entity_poly.type
_entity_poly.pdbx_seq_one_letter_code
_entity_poly.pdbx_strand_id
1 'polypeptide(L)'
;MYYIDKNFFCYLFVISLFTFISAQNYWKIKQIEDEAPPEELKIVWCTININETRKCEALSQANERDQIKVGYETVKVECKQASNKDECMEMLDDEKATLTVLDAGEVFVGGRFHSLVPIAQEILAGGSNYYYSVAVIKKYGLAEVTSLRGLQGKNACFAGVESYAGWMLPISTLIHEGVMEIKDCNNHVKTATRFFGPSCAVNCLSDKYNPIGDNSDQLCQLCVGQIPGKWCTDADPYAGYNGAFR
;
A
#
# COMPACT_ATOMS: atom_id res chain seq x y z
N MET A 1 33.30 77.33 46.90
CA MET A 1 32.07 77.02 46.16
C MET A 1 32.47 76.13 44.99
N TYR A 2 32.09 74.85 45.10
CA TYR A 2 32.18 73.73 44.15
C TYR A 2 33.50 73.42 43.41
N TYR A 3 34.10 72.34 43.89
CA TYR A 3 35.11 71.49 43.25
C TYR A 3 34.44 70.72 42.10
N ILE A 4 34.99 70.77 40.88
CA ILE A 4 34.56 69.90 39.77
C ILE A 4 35.79 69.15 39.27
N ASP A 5 35.78 67.86 39.54
CA ASP A 5 36.82 66.88 39.30
C ASP A 5 36.94 66.56 37.80
N LYS A 6 38.18 66.54 37.27
CA LYS A 6 38.48 66.23 35.86
C LYS A 6 38.13 64.79 35.48
N ASN A 7 37.79 63.93 36.44
CA ASN A 7 37.30 62.57 36.19
C ASN A 7 35.84 62.50 35.69
N PHE A 8 35.05 63.59 35.79
CA PHE A 8 33.65 63.56 35.36
C PHE A 8 33.48 63.61 33.83
N PHE A 9 34.42 64.24 33.12
CA PHE A 9 34.37 64.38 31.66
C PHE A 9 34.79 63.11 30.91
N CYS A 10 35.57 62.22 31.53
CA CYS A 10 35.94 60.94 30.92
C CYS A 10 34.81 59.90 31.00
N TYR A 11 33.99 59.91 32.06
CA TYR A 11 32.89 58.93 32.20
C TYR A 11 31.71 59.19 31.27
N LEU A 12 31.42 60.46 30.93
CA LEU A 12 30.33 60.80 30.01
C LEU A 12 30.60 60.37 28.55
N PHE A 13 31.86 60.36 28.12
CA PHE A 13 32.23 59.92 26.76
C PHE A 13 32.26 58.40 26.59
N VAL A 14 32.46 57.64 27.67
CA VAL A 14 32.46 56.16 27.62
C VAL A 14 31.03 55.61 27.62
N ILE A 15 30.07 56.29 28.26
CA ILE A 15 28.66 55.87 28.27
C ILE A 15 27.97 56.14 26.92
N SER A 16 28.39 57.16 26.17
CA SER A 16 27.84 57.43 24.82
C SER A 16 28.31 56.47 23.73
N LEU A 17 29.39 55.71 23.97
CA LEU A 17 29.86 54.67 23.04
C LEU A 17 29.33 53.27 23.38
N PHE A 18 28.92 53.02 24.63
CA PHE A 18 28.35 51.72 25.02
C PHE A 18 26.84 51.59 24.79
N THR A 19 26.09 52.68 24.64
CA THR A 19 24.65 52.61 24.35
C THR A 19 24.31 52.51 22.85
N PHE A 20 25.30 52.62 21.96
CA PHE A 20 25.09 52.46 20.51
C PHE A 20 25.37 51.05 19.97
N ILE A 21 25.89 50.13 20.79
CA ILE A 21 26.21 48.75 20.34
C ILE A 21 25.15 47.72 20.78
N SER A 22 24.28 48.01 21.74
CA SER A 22 23.24 47.08 22.18
C SER A 22 21.86 47.26 21.51
N ALA A 23 21.73 48.18 20.55
CA ALA A 23 20.47 48.46 19.85
C ALA A 23 20.43 48.05 18.37
N GLN A 24 21.50 47.43 17.84
CA GLN A 24 21.54 47.01 16.42
C GLN A 24 20.80 45.70 16.11
N ASN A 25 20.25 45.01 17.12
CA ASN A 25 19.53 43.74 16.89
C ASN A 25 18.04 43.77 17.27
N TYR A 26 17.46 44.93 17.60
CA TYR A 26 16.06 45.03 18.03
C TYR A 26 15.06 45.39 16.90
N TRP A 27 15.55 45.56 15.66
CA TRP A 27 14.71 45.84 14.49
C TRP A 27 15.00 44.89 13.33
N LYS A 28 15.37 43.64 13.62
CA LYS A 28 15.24 42.59 12.60
C LYS A 28 13.74 42.37 12.39
N ILE A 29 13.14 43.23 11.56
CA ILE A 29 11.88 42.97 10.90
C ILE A 29 12.12 41.63 10.21
N LYS A 30 11.52 40.57 10.76
CA LYS A 30 11.52 39.26 10.14
C LYS A 30 10.83 39.48 8.79
N GLN A 31 11.63 39.56 7.72
CA GLN A 31 11.06 39.73 6.39
C GLN A 31 10.18 38.51 6.14
N ILE A 32 9.00 38.75 5.57
CA ILE A 32 8.05 37.74 5.11
C ILE A 32 8.71 36.76 4.11
N GLU A 33 9.89 37.11 3.58
CA GLU A 33 10.72 36.30 2.68
C GLU A 33 11.56 35.18 3.34
N ASP A 34 11.68 35.12 4.67
CA ASP A 34 12.41 34.02 5.35
C ASP A 34 11.52 32.79 5.64
N GLU A 35 10.22 32.84 5.28
CA GLU A 35 9.40 31.64 5.24
C GLU A 35 9.74 30.87 3.97
N ALA A 36 10.34 29.67 4.14
CA ALA A 36 10.46 28.72 3.05
C ALA A 36 9.09 28.61 2.36
N PRO A 37 9.04 28.62 1.02
CA PRO A 37 7.77 28.48 0.32
C PRO A 37 7.03 27.28 0.90
N PRO A 38 5.71 27.39 1.16
CA PRO A 38 4.95 26.30 1.76
C PRO A 38 5.26 25.02 0.99
N GLU A 39 5.71 24.01 1.72
CA GLU A 39 6.12 22.74 1.14
C GLU A 39 4.95 22.24 0.28
N GLU A 40 5.19 22.10 -1.02
CA GLU A 40 4.16 21.67 -1.96
C GLU A 40 3.65 20.31 -1.51
N LEU A 41 2.37 20.22 -1.12
CA LEU A 41 1.78 18.98 -0.65
C LEU A 41 1.85 17.92 -1.74
N LYS A 42 2.75 16.97 -1.58
CA LYS A 42 3.07 15.95 -2.59
C LYS A 42 2.64 14.57 -2.10
N ILE A 43 1.90 13.87 -2.95
CA ILE A 43 1.46 12.50 -2.73
C ILE A 43 2.10 11.59 -3.78
N VAL A 44 2.86 10.59 -3.35
CA VAL A 44 3.41 9.55 -4.22
C VAL A 44 2.51 8.31 -4.16
N TRP A 45 1.79 8.03 -5.23
CA TRP A 45 0.90 6.87 -5.35
C TRP A 45 1.68 5.64 -5.84
N CYS A 46 1.70 4.58 -5.04
CA CYS A 46 2.35 3.33 -5.41
C CYS A 46 1.43 2.42 -6.26
N THR A 47 1.93 2.01 -7.42
CA THR A 47 1.25 1.12 -8.39
C THR A 47 2.02 -0.19 -8.55
N ILE A 48 1.36 -1.28 -8.98
CA ILE A 48 2.02 -2.60 -9.08
C ILE A 48 2.24 -3.10 -10.51
N ASN A 49 1.71 -2.40 -11.51
CA ASN A 49 1.88 -2.76 -12.91
C ASN A 49 1.81 -1.54 -13.84
N ILE A 50 2.25 -1.73 -15.08
CA ILE A 50 2.33 -0.65 -16.08
C ILE A 50 0.96 -0.01 -16.40
N ASN A 51 -0.13 -0.77 -16.32
CA ASN A 51 -1.46 -0.24 -16.61
C ASN A 51 -1.95 0.67 -15.46
N GLU A 52 -1.70 0.27 -14.22
CA GLU A 52 -1.93 1.12 -13.05
C GLU A 52 -1.06 2.38 -13.08
N THR A 53 0.24 2.25 -13.41
CA THR A 53 1.15 3.40 -13.51
C THR A 53 0.65 4.39 -14.55
N ARG A 54 0.27 3.94 -15.74
CA ARG A 54 -0.31 4.82 -16.78
C ARG A 54 -1.61 5.50 -16.33
N LYS A 55 -2.48 4.78 -15.61
CA LYS A 55 -3.72 5.35 -15.06
C LYS A 55 -3.41 6.41 -14.00
N CYS A 56 -2.43 6.15 -13.14
CA CYS A 56 -1.95 7.11 -12.14
C CYS A 56 -1.35 8.35 -12.81
N GLU A 57 -0.51 8.20 -13.84
CA GLU A 57 0.08 9.32 -14.57
C GLU A 57 -0.98 10.18 -15.26
N ALA A 58 -2.03 9.55 -15.81
CA ALA A 58 -3.17 10.26 -16.36
C ALA A 58 -3.94 11.05 -15.27
N LEU A 59 -4.10 10.48 -14.07
CA LEU A 59 -4.67 11.17 -12.91
C LEU A 59 -3.78 12.34 -12.48
N SER A 60 -2.46 12.16 -12.42
CA SER A 60 -1.48 13.21 -12.13
C SER A 60 -1.61 14.38 -13.09
N GLN A 61 -1.68 14.13 -14.40
CA GLN A 61 -1.84 15.17 -15.41
C GLN A 61 -3.21 15.87 -15.35
N ALA A 62 -4.28 15.14 -14.98
CA ALA A 62 -5.59 15.76 -14.74
C ALA A 62 -5.54 16.68 -13.51
N ASN A 63 -4.94 16.20 -12.43
CA ASN A 63 -4.76 16.93 -11.18
C ASN A 63 -3.95 18.23 -11.37
N GLU A 64 -2.86 18.20 -12.15
CA GLU A 64 -2.08 19.40 -12.49
C GLU A 64 -2.86 20.41 -13.33
N ARG A 65 -3.68 19.94 -14.27
CA ARG A 65 -4.50 20.82 -15.11
C ARG A 65 -5.62 21.49 -14.33
N ASP A 66 -6.30 20.72 -13.48
CA ASP A 66 -7.49 21.17 -12.77
C ASP A 66 -7.16 21.82 -11.41
N GLN A 67 -5.89 21.74 -10.97
CA GLN A 67 -5.39 22.29 -9.72
C GLN A 67 -6.26 21.83 -8.53
N ILE A 68 -6.44 20.50 -8.41
CA ILE A 68 -7.28 19.92 -7.37
C ILE A 68 -6.74 20.32 -5.99
N LYS A 69 -7.63 20.83 -5.16
CA LYS A 69 -7.31 21.31 -3.82
C LYS A 69 -7.74 20.31 -2.76
N VAL A 70 -6.86 20.07 -1.78
CA VAL A 70 -7.20 19.41 -0.52
C VAL A 70 -7.20 20.49 0.56
N GLY A 71 -8.39 20.92 0.96
CA GLY A 71 -8.54 22.13 1.77
C GLY A 71 -8.19 23.38 0.95
N TYR A 72 -7.12 24.08 1.36
CA TYR A 72 -6.65 25.31 0.70
C TYR A 72 -5.43 25.09 -0.21
N GLU A 73 -4.81 23.92 -0.14
CA GLU A 73 -3.55 23.61 -0.81
C GLU A 73 -3.79 22.79 -2.08
N THR A 74 -3.04 23.10 -3.13
CA THR A 74 -2.97 22.23 -4.32
C THR A 74 -2.10 21.03 -3.98
N VAL A 75 -2.55 19.84 -4.36
CA VAL A 75 -1.77 18.62 -4.19
C VAL A 75 -1.05 18.30 -5.48
N LYS A 76 0.23 17.92 -5.41
CA LYS A 76 0.94 17.28 -6.51
C LYS A 76 0.88 15.77 -6.37
N VAL A 77 0.42 15.08 -7.39
CA VAL A 77 0.41 13.61 -7.44
C VAL A 77 1.62 13.15 -8.24
N GLU A 78 2.33 12.14 -7.74
CA GLU A 78 3.37 11.43 -8.49
C GLU A 78 3.11 9.93 -8.41
N CYS A 79 3.64 9.17 -9.36
CA CYS A 79 3.39 7.74 -9.49
C CYS A 79 4.69 6.97 -9.40
N LYS A 80 4.72 5.93 -8.56
CA LYS A 80 5.88 5.06 -8.43
C LYS A 80 5.46 3.61 -8.52
N GLN A 81 6.06 2.87 -9.46
CA GLN A 81 5.73 1.48 -9.66
C GLN A 81 6.63 0.56 -8.81
N ALA A 82 6.01 -0.34 -8.05
CA ALA A 82 6.62 -1.49 -7.40
C ALA A 82 6.33 -2.78 -8.19
N SER A 83 6.94 -3.90 -7.79
CA SER A 83 6.76 -5.19 -8.46
C SER A 83 5.52 -5.94 -8.00
N ASN A 84 5.08 -5.70 -6.75
CA ASN A 84 3.91 -6.31 -6.12
C ASN A 84 3.43 -5.43 -4.94
N LYS A 85 2.34 -5.85 -4.28
CA LYS A 85 1.75 -5.10 -3.17
C LYS A 85 2.64 -5.05 -1.92
N ASP A 86 3.37 -6.12 -1.63
CA ASP A 86 4.31 -6.16 -0.49
C ASP A 86 5.42 -5.11 -0.66
N GLU A 87 6.04 -5.03 -1.85
CA GLU A 87 7.05 -4.00 -2.15
C GLU A 87 6.45 -2.59 -2.11
N CYS A 88 5.19 -2.40 -2.53
CA CYS A 88 4.52 -1.11 -2.32
C CYS A 88 4.44 -0.75 -0.84
N MET A 89 4.09 -1.70 0.03
CA MET A 89 4.03 -1.45 1.48
C MET A 89 5.42 -1.15 2.06
N GLU A 90 6.47 -1.85 1.61
CA GLU A 90 7.87 -1.53 1.96
C GLU A 90 8.27 -0.13 1.48
N MET A 91 7.82 0.31 0.29
CA MET A 91 8.06 1.67 -0.17
C MET A 91 7.37 2.73 0.69
N LEU A 92 6.23 2.41 1.32
CA LEU A 92 5.60 3.31 2.29
C LEU A 92 6.40 3.37 3.58
N ASP A 93 6.92 2.24 4.08
CA ASP A 93 7.79 2.20 5.26
C ASP A 93 9.06 3.04 5.06
N ASP A 94 9.64 2.95 3.87
CA ASP A 94 10.85 3.68 3.46
C ASP A 94 10.59 5.15 3.08
N GLU A 95 9.35 5.65 3.24
CA GLU A 95 8.93 7.00 2.83
C GLU A 95 9.17 7.30 1.33
N LYS A 96 9.30 6.24 0.52
CA LYS A 96 9.47 6.27 -0.94
C LYS A 96 8.14 6.41 -1.68
N ALA A 97 7.03 6.12 -1.00
CA ALA A 97 5.66 6.29 -1.46
C ALA A 97 4.77 6.78 -0.30
N THR A 98 3.65 7.43 -0.61
CA THR A 98 2.74 8.02 0.39
C THR A 98 1.50 7.14 0.60
N LEU A 99 0.96 6.56 -0.47
CA LEU A 99 -0.23 5.73 -0.38
C LEU A 99 -0.25 4.64 -1.47
N THR A 100 -1.04 3.60 -1.22
CA THR A 100 -1.37 2.57 -2.19
C THR A 100 -2.81 2.10 -1.98
N VAL A 101 -3.32 1.28 -2.89
CA VAL A 101 -4.64 0.65 -2.79
C VAL A 101 -4.43 -0.82 -2.48
N LEU A 102 -5.10 -1.31 -1.43
CA LEU A 102 -5.02 -2.68 -0.93
C LEU A 102 -6.42 -3.30 -0.90
N ASP A 103 -6.53 -4.58 -1.23
CA ASP A 103 -7.72 -5.38 -0.92
C ASP A 103 -7.83 -5.61 0.60
N ALA A 104 -9.02 -5.90 1.12
CA ALA A 104 -9.25 -6.01 2.57
C ALA A 104 -8.34 -7.05 3.26
N GLY A 105 -7.91 -8.11 2.57
CA GLY A 105 -6.98 -9.08 3.13
C GLY A 105 -5.56 -8.55 3.21
N GLU A 106 -5.14 -7.73 2.24
CA GLU A 106 -3.86 -7.04 2.24
C GLU A 106 -3.81 -5.89 3.27
N VAL A 107 -4.95 -5.25 3.57
CA VAL A 107 -5.07 -4.23 4.64
C VAL A 107 -4.66 -4.82 6.00
N PHE A 108 -4.99 -6.09 6.28
CA PHE A 108 -4.55 -6.76 7.50
C PHE A 108 -3.02 -6.84 7.57
N VAL A 109 -2.37 -7.21 6.46
CA VAL A 109 -0.91 -7.27 6.35
C VAL A 109 -0.30 -5.88 6.55
N GLY A 110 -0.82 -4.88 5.84
CA GLY A 110 -0.35 -3.50 5.92
C GLY A 110 -0.39 -2.97 7.34
N GLY A 111 -1.50 -3.18 8.06
CA GLY A 111 -1.60 -2.77 9.46
C GLY A 111 -0.70 -3.57 10.41
N ARG A 112 -0.57 -4.89 10.19
CA ARG A 112 0.15 -5.78 11.11
C ARG A 112 1.66 -5.71 10.97
N PHE A 113 2.17 -5.52 9.76
CA PHE A 113 3.60 -5.65 9.44
C PHE A 113 4.25 -4.34 8.97
N HIS A 114 3.47 -3.40 8.45
CA HIS A 114 3.94 -2.12 7.89
C HIS A 114 3.37 -0.90 8.63
N SER A 115 2.64 -1.11 9.73
CA SER A 115 2.00 -0.04 10.53
C SER A 115 1.13 0.92 9.70
N LEU A 116 0.61 0.46 8.56
CA LEU A 116 -0.21 1.27 7.67
C LEU A 116 -1.60 1.47 8.24
N VAL A 117 -2.20 2.63 7.96
CA VAL A 117 -3.55 2.98 8.42
C VAL A 117 -4.44 3.23 7.20
N PRO A 118 -5.61 2.56 7.11
CA PRO A 118 -6.56 2.85 6.04
C PRO A 118 -7.17 4.24 6.23
N ILE A 119 -7.02 5.11 5.23
CA ILE A 119 -7.54 6.49 5.25
C ILE A 119 -8.79 6.71 4.38
N ALA A 120 -9.04 5.78 3.46
CA ALA A 120 -10.17 5.81 2.54
C ALA A 120 -10.60 4.38 2.18
N GLN A 121 -11.86 4.21 1.80
CA GLN A 121 -12.41 2.95 1.29
C GLN A 121 -13.21 3.20 0.02
N GLU A 122 -13.23 2.23 -0.89
CA GLU A 122 -14.08 2.30 -2.07
C GLU A 122 -15.55 2.08 -1.70
N ILE A 123 -16.44 2.83 -2.34
CA ILE A 123 -17.90 2.64 -2.25
C ILE A 123 -18.37 2.14 -3.61
N LEU A 124 -18.94 0.93 -3.63
CA LEU A 124 -19.43 0.29 -4.84
C LEU A 124 -20.73 0.92 -5.32
N ALA A 125 -21.07 0.63 -6.58
CA ALA A 125 -22.34 1.03 -7.17
C ALA A 125 -23.52 0.60 -6.27
N GLY A 126 -24.43 1.53 -6.00
CA GLY A 126 -25.52 1.32 -5.03
C GLY A 126 -25.20 1.71 -3.59
N GLY A 127 -24.01 2.26 -3.32
CA GLY A 127 -23.65 2.79 -2.00
C GLY A 127 -23.13 1.73 -1.02
N SER A 128 -22.87 0.51 -1.49
CA SER A 128 -22.33 -0.56 -0.64
C SER A 128 -20.84 -0.37 -0.39
N ASN A 129 -20.42 -0.47 0.87
CA ASN A 129 -19.02 -0.54 1.27
C ASN A 129 -18.54 -1.98 1.51
N TYR A 130 -19.31 -2.97 1.06
CA TYR A 130 -18.97 -4.39 1.17
C TYR A 130 -19.30 -5.13 -0.12
N TYR A 131 -18.65 -6.29 -0.30
CA TYR A 131 -18.88 -7.22 -1.40
C TYR A 131 -19.01 -8.65 -0.86
N TYR A 132 -19.65 -9.52 -1.64
CA TYR A 132 -19.81 -10.93 -1.29
C TYR A 132 -18.69 -11.77 -1.91
N SER A 133 -18.14 -12.69 -1.11
CA SER A 133 -17.29 -13.77 -1.60
C SER A 133 -18.16 -14.88 -2.17
N VAL A 134 -17.92 -15.24 -3.44
CA VAL A 134 -18.69 -16.27 -4.14
C VAL A 134 -17.77 -17.27 -4.81
N ALA A 135 -18.13 -18.56 -4.75
CA ALA A 135 -17.51 -19.59 -5.55
C ALA A 135 -18.30 -19.75 -6.86
N VAL A 136 -17.64 -19.53 -7.99
CA VAL A 136 -18.27 -19.62 -9.31
C VAL A 136 -17.82 -20.90 -10.00
N ILE A 137 -18.78 -21.65 -10.54
CA ILE A 137 -18.51 -22.88 -11.29
C ILE A 137 -19.18 -22.83 -12.66
N LYS A 138 -18.56 -23.45 -13.66
CA LYS A 138 -19.19 -23.62 -14.97
C LYS A 138 -20.43 -24.50 -14.83
N LYS A 139 -21.51 -24.12 -15.50
CA LYS A 139 -22.73 -24.94 -15.56
C LYS A 139 -22.36 -26.32 -16.12
N TYR A 140 -22.72 -27.38 -15.39
CA TYR A 140 -22.36 -28.78 -15.69
C TYR A 140 -20.86 -29.12 -15.62
N GLY A 141 -20.00 -28.19 -15.19
CA GLY A 141 -18.56 -28.43 -15.10
C GLY A 141 -18.12 -29.23 -13.86
N LEU A 142 -18.95 -29.23 -12.81
CA LEU A 142 -18.72 -29.91 -11.54
C LEU A 142 -20.06 -30.45 -10.98
N ALA A 143 -20.80 -31.22 -11.79
CA ALA A 143 -22.14 -31.71 -11.42
C ALA A 143 -22.14 -32.65 -10.20
N GLU A 144 -21.00 -33.30 -9.93
CA GLU A 144 -20.75 -34.15 -8.77
C GLU A 144 -20.53 -33.37 -7.46
N VAL A 145 -20.24 -32.07 -7.55
CA VAL A 145 -19.97 -31.22 -6.38
C VAL A 145 -21.29 -30.68 -5.83
N THR A 146 -21.83 -31.37 -4.82
CA THR A 146 -23.09 -31.02 -4.13
C THR A 146 -22.87 -30.36 -2.76
N SER A 147 -21.62 -30.30 -2.29
CA SER A 147 -21.23 -29.71 -1.01
C SER A 147 -19.77 -29.23 -1.06
N LEU A 148 -19.35 -28.43 -0.08
CA LEU A 148 -17.96 -27.95 0.03
C LEU A 148 -16.93 -29.08 0.04
N ARG A 149 -17.26 -30.25 0.62
CA ARG A 149 -16.37 -31.42 0.62
C ARG A 149 -16.07 -31.97 -0.78
N GLY A 150 -17.00 -31.78 -1.72
CA GLY A 150 -16.79 -32.15 -3.12
C GLY A 150 -15.71 -31.33 -3.84
N LEU A 151 -15.24 -30.22 -3.24
CA LEU A 151 -14.16 -29.40 -3.78
C LEU A 151 -12.77 -30.01 -3.55
N GLN A 152 -12.65 -31.04 -2.70
CA GLN A 152 -11.38 -31.69 -2.46
C GLN A 152 -10.85 -32.34 -3.76
N GLY A 153 -9.61 -32.01 -4.11
CA GLY A 153 -8.95 -32.46 -5.34
C GLY A 153 -9.48 -31.81 -6.61
N LYS A 154 -10.28 -30.75 -6.53
CA LYS A 154 -10.71 -29.96 -7.68
C LYS A 154 -9.76 -28.80 -7.91
N ASN A 155 -9.57 -28.48 -9.19
CA ASN A 155 -8.84 -27.28 -9.60
C ASN A 155 -9.61 -26.03 -9.16
N ALA A 156 -8.90 -25.04 -8.64
CA ALA A 156 -9.44 -23.76 -8.24
C ALA A 156 -8.63 -22.60 -8.85
N CYS A 157 -9.33 -21.51 -9.14
CA CYS A 157 -8.74 -20.25 -9.58
C CYS A 157 -9.02 -19.20 -8.49
N PHE A 158 -7.96 -18.70 -7.88
CA PHE A 158 -8.01 -17.70 -6.81
C PHE A 158 -7.47 -16.37 -7.33
N ALA A 159 -8.01 -15.26 -6.84
CA ALA A 159 -7.54 -13.93 -7.24
C ALA A 159 -6.07 -13.69 -6.86
N GLY A 160 -5.60 -14.34 -5.80
CA GLY A 160 -4.23 -14.26 -5.29
C GLY A 160 -4.21 -14.65 -3.83
N VAL A 161 -3.07 -15.15 -3.35
CA VAL A 161 -2.89 -15.40 -1.91
C VAL A 161 -3.13 -14.10 -1.14
N GLU A 162 -3.78 -14.19 0.02
CA GLU A 162 -4.22 -13.06 0.87
C GLU A 162 -5.30 -12.12 0.31
N SER A 163 -5.78 -12.29 -0.92
CA SER A 163 -7.02 -11.61 -1.34
C SER A 163 -8.20 -12.02 -0.43
N TYR A 164 -9.05 -11.09 -0.04
CA TYR A 164 -10.06 -11.34 0.98
C TYR A 164 -11.14 -12.30 0.53
N ALA A 165 -11.87 -11.96 -0.54
CA ALA A 165 -12.88 -12.84 -1.11
C ALA A 165 -12.27 -13.96 -1.96
N GLY A 166 -11.07 -13.74 -2.50
CA GLY A 166 -10.42 -14.68 -3.39
C GLY A 166 -9.60 -15.75 -2.67
N TRP A 167 -9.24 -15.58 -1.40
CA TRP A 167 -8.39 -16.53 -0.67
C TRP A 167 -8.78 -16.64 0.80
N MET A 168 -8.75 -15.54 1.55
CA MET A 168 -8.94 -15.57 3.01
C MET A 168 -10.30 -16.17 3.41
N LEU A 169 -11.39 -15.68 2.81
CA LEU A 169 -12.72 -16.18 3.11
C LEU A 169 -12.93 -17.63 2.66
N PRO A 170 -12.61 -18.05 1.41
CA PRO A 170 -12.73 -19.45 1.00
C PRO A 170 -11.90 -20.42 1.85
N ILE A 171 -10.61 -20.11 2.09
CA ILE A 171 -9.71 -20.99 2.85
C ILE A 171 -10.17 -21.07 4.32
N SER A 172 -10.47 -19.93 4.95
CA SER A 172 -10.95 -19.91 6.34
C SER A 172 -12.29 -20.65 6.47
N THR A 173 -13.19 -20.53 5.51
CA THR A 173 -14.48 -21.24 5.52
C THR A 173 -14.26 -22.75 5.45
N LEU A 174 -13.43 -23.23 4.53
CA LEU A 174 -13.17 -24.65 4.37
C LEU A 174 -12.49 -25.28 5.59
N ILE A 175 -11.60 -24.54 6.25
CA ILE A 175 -10.97 -24.97 7.51
C ILE A 175 -12.00 -24.98 8.65
N HIS A 176 -12.78 -23.91 8.80
CA HIS A 176 -13.78 -23.77 9.88
C HIS A 176 -14.86 -24.87 9.79
N GLU A 177 -15.31 -25.20 8.59
CA GLU A 177 -16.30 -26.26 8.34
C GLU A 177 -15.71 -27.69 8.48
N GLY A 178 -14.42 -27.82 8.84
CA GLY A 178 -13.75 -29.11 8.98
C GLY A 178 -13.64 -29.88 7.66
N VAL A 179 -13.72 -29.18 6.53
CA VAL A 179 -13.63 -29.75 5.18
C VAL A 179 -12.17 -29.83 4.73
N MET A 180 -11.38 -28.81 5.06
CA MET A 180 -9.95 -28.71 4.75
C MET A 180 -9.13 -28.98 6.01
N GLU A 181 -8.47 -30.14 6.04
CA GLU A 181 -7.58 -30.52 7.14
C GLU A 181 -6.30 -29.68 7.13
N ILE A 182 -5.99 -29.04 8.25
CA ILE A 182 -4.78 -28.23 8.42
C ILE A 182 -3.55 -29.13 8.33
N LYS A 183 -2.75 -28.94 7.29
CA LYS A 183 -1.51 -29.70 7.10
C LYS A 183 -0.33 -29.07 7.83
N ASP A 184 -0.32 -27.74 7.90
CA ASP A 184 0.70 -26.93 8.52
C ASP A 184 0.05 -25.67 9.11
N CYS A 185 0.16 -25.50 10.43
CA CYS A 185 -0.53 -24.44 11.16
C CYS A 185 -0.08 -23.03 10.77
N ASN A 186 1.16 -22.89 10.28
CA ASN A 186 1.73 -21.58 9.92
C ASN A 186 1.81 -21.39 8.39
N ASN A 187 1.23 -22.31 7.61
CA ASN A 187 1.32 -22.28 6.17
C ASN A 187 -0.01 -22.73 5.52
N HIS A 188 -0.92 -21.76 5.39
CA HIS A 188 -2.21 -21.98 4.72
C HIS A 188 -2.05 -22.31 3.24
N VAL A 189 -0.95 -21.90 2.59
CA VAL A 189 -0.68 -22.25 1.18
C VAL A 189 -0.48 -23.76 1.07
N LYS A 190 0.36 -24.36 1.90
CA LYS A 190 0.61 -25.82 1.93
C LYS A 190 -0.65 -26.63 2.24
N THR A 191 -1.48 -26.13 3.15
CA THR A 191 -2.79 -26.70 3.46
C THR A 191 -3.72 -26.66 2.24
N ALA A 192 -3.82 -25.50 1.57
CA ALA A 192 -4.61 -25.34 0.35
C ALA A 192 -4.08 -26.20 -0.81
N THR A 193 -2.75 -26.30 -0.98
CA THR A 193 -2.11 -27.16 -1.98
C THR A 193 -2.53 -28.60 -1.82
N ARG A 194 -2.55 -29.11 -0.57
CA ARG A 194 -2.97 -30.49 -0.30
C ARG A 194 -4.45 -30.72 -0.63
N PHE A 195 -5.29 -29.71 -0.41
CA PHE A 195 -6.73 -29.81 -0.62
C PHE A 195 -7.13 -29.70 -2.09
N PHE A 196 -6.61 -28.72 -2.83
CA PHE A 196 -7.00 -28.46 -4.22
C PHE A 196 -6.10 -29.15 -5.26
N GLY A 197 -4.81 -29.37 -4.96
CA GLY A 197 -3.85 -29.86 -5.94
C GLY A 197 -3.54 -28.80 -7.00
N PRO A 198 -3.38 -29.17 -8.29
CA PRO A 198 -3.13 -28.23 -9.38
C PRO A 198 -4.18 -27.11 -9.44
N SER A 199 -3.76 -25.85 -9.34
CA SER A 199 -4.64 -24.67 -9.25
C SER A 199 -3.89 -23.41 -9.68
N CYS A 200 -4.56 -22.26 -9.66
CA CYS A 200 -3.92 -20.95 -9.79
C CYS A 200 -4.22 -20.07 -8.57
N ALA A 201 -3.19 -19.72 -7.81
CA ALA A 201 -3.19 -18.74 -6.75
C ALA A 201 -1.89 -17.93 -6.87
N VAL A 202 -1.97 -16.72 -7.42
CA VAL A 202 -0.78 -15.89 -7.60
C VAL A 202 -0.11 -15.57 -6.27
N ASN A 203 1.22 -15.41 -6.32
CA ASN A 203 2.09 -15.19 -5.17
C ASN A 203 2.20 -16.42 -4.22
N CYS A 204 1.73 -17.62 -4.63
CA CYS A 204 1.80 -18.85 -3.80
C CYS A 204 3.22 -19.26 -3.36
N LEU A 205 4.22 -18.84 -4.13
CA LEU A 205 5.63 -19.16 -3.90
C LEU A 205 6.47 -17.95 -3.48
N SER A 206 5.85 -16.81 -3.13
CA SER A 206 6.61 -15.66 -2.63
C SER A 206 7.32 -16.02 -1.32
N ASP A 207 8.46 -15.36 -1.04
CA ASP A 207 9.26 -15.60 0.17
C ASP A 207 8.44 -15.43 1.46
N LYS A 208 7.38 -14.60 1.42
CA LYS A 208 6.42 -14.41 2.50
C LYS A 208 5.68 -15.69 2.90
N TYR A 209 5.24 -16.50 1.93
CA TYR A 209 4.50 -17.75 2.20
C TYR A 209 5.32 -19.01 1.98
N ASN A 210 6.50 -18.88 1.38
CA ASN A 210 7.42 -19.97 1.09
C ASN A 210 8.87 -19.65 1.53
N PRO A 211 9.10 -19.22 2.78
CA PRO A 211 10.41 -18.71 3.21
C PRO A 211 11.54 -19.77 3.15
N ILE A 212 11.19 -21.06 3.21
CA ILE A 212 12.14 -22.18 3.15
C ILE A 212 12.22 -22.78 1.74
N GLY A 213 11.33 -22.40 0.83
CA GLY A 213 11.29 -22.95 -0.52
C GLY A 213 10.71 -24.36 -0.63
N ASP A 214 9.96 -24.84 0.37
CA ASP A 214 9.44 -26.22 0.43
C ASP A 214 7.96 -26.36 0.04
N ASN A 215 7.28 -25.26 -0.31
CA ASN A 215 5.95 -25.31 -0.91
C ASN A 215 6.00 -25.94 -2.30
N SER A 216 5.02 -26.78 -2.61
CA SER A 216 4.81 -27.33 -3.94
C SER A 216 4.29 -26.27 -4.91
N ASP A 217 4.68 -26.37 -6.17
CA ASP A 217 4.25 -25.47 -7.25
C ASP A 217 2.81 -25.72 -7.73
N GLN A 218 2.10 -26.70 -7.17
CA GLN A 218 0.77 -27.11 -7.60
C GLN A 218 -0.24 -25.96 -7.69
N LEU A 219 -0.26 -25.05 -6.72
CA LEU A 219 -1.15 -23.89 -6.75
C LEU A 219 -0.76 -22.83 -7.77
N CYS A 220 0.37 -23.00 -8.43
CA CYS A 220 0.88 -22.11 -9.45
C CYS A 220 0.75 -22.76 -10.87
N GLN A 221 0.35 -24.04 -10.99
CA GLN A 221 0.32 -24.82 -12.24
C GLN A 221 -0.74 -24.41 -13.27
N LEU A 222 -1.86 -23.81 -12.85
CA LEU A 222 -2.89 -23.32 -13.78
C LEU A 222 -2.71 -21.84 -14.13
N CYS A 223 -1.79 -21.15 -13.47
CA CYS A 223 -1.39 -19.81 -13.87
C CYS A 223 -0.57 -19.90 -15.16
N VAL A 224 -0.73 -18.94 -16.07
CA VAL A 224 -0.22 -19.09 -17.44
C VAL A 224 1.07 -18.33 -17.70
N GLY A 225 1.31 -17.22 -16.99
CA GLY A 225 2.42 -16.31 -17.26
C GLY A 225 2.40 -15.73 -18.67
N GLN A 226 2.17 -14.43 -18.82
CA GLN A 226 2.29 -13.78 -20.14
C GLN A 226 3.72 -13.35 -20.48
N ILE A 227 4.59 -13.28 -19.47
CA ILE A 227 5.95 -12.79 -19.60
C ILE A 227 6.90 -13.91 -19.13
N PRO A 228 7.93 -14.27 -19.91
CA PRO A 228 8.93 -15.24 -19.46
C PRO A 228 9.49 -14.84 -18.08
N GLY A 229 9.42 -15.77 -17.12
CA GLY A 229 9.87 -15.54 -15.75
C GLY A 229 8.91 -14.76 -14.84
N LYS A 230 7.76 -14.27 -15.33
CA LYS A 230 6.69 -13.68 -14.50
C LYS A 230 5.40 -14.49 -14.65
N TRP A 231 5.41 -15.66 -14.04
CA TRP A 231 4.27 -16.57 -13.95
C TRP A 231 3.89 -16.69 -12.48
N CYS A 232 2.60 -16.82 -12.20
CA CYS A 232 2.08 -16.90 -10.84
C CYS A 232 2.50 -15.74 -9.91
N THR A 233 2.50 -14.53 -10.45
CA THR A 233 2.71 -13.26 -9.73
C THR A 233 1.53 -12.33 -10.02
N ASP A 234 1.49 -11.14 -9.43
CA ASP A 234 0.46 -10.12 -9.77
C ASP A 234 0.45 -9.73 -11.27
N ALA A 235 1.53 -10.02 -12.01
CA ALA A 235 1.60 -9.81 -13.46
C ALA A 235 0.96 -10.95 -14.28
N ASP A 236 0.51 -12.03 -13.64
CA ASP A 236 -0.13 -13.16 -14.32
C ASP A 236 -1.51 -12.74 -14.87
N PRO A 237 -1.90 -13.17 -16.08
CA PRO A 237 -3.22 -12.88 -16.63
C PRO A 237 -4.40 -13.43 -15.80
N TYR A 238 -4.14 -14.41 -14.94
CA TYR A 238 -5.12 -14.97 -14.01
C TYR A 238 -5.05 -14.38 -12.60
N ALA A 239 -4.23 -13.35 -12.38
CA ALA A 239 -4.23 -12.56 -11.16
C ALA A 239 -5.49 -11.68 -11.02
N GLY A 240 -5.87 -11.41 -9.78
CA GLY A 240 -7.03 -10.60 -9.42
C GLY A 240 -8.37 -11.28 -9.69
N TYR A 241 -9.45 -10.67 -9.21
CA TYR A 241 -10.81 -11.23 -9.32
C TYR A 241 -11.25 -11.48 -10.77
N ASN A 242 -10.86 -10.59 -11.70
CA ASN A 242 -11.15 -10.76 -13.12
C ASN A 242 -10.32 -11.90 -13.76
N GLY A 243 -9.06 -12.05 -13.33
CA GLY A 243 -8.19 -13.11 -13.83
C GLY A 243 -8.66 -14.49 -13.36
N ALA A 244 -9.04 -14.62 -12.09
CA ALA A 244 -9.57 -15.87 -11.53
C ALA A 244 -10.87 -16.35 -12.20
N PHE A 245 -11.68 -15.42 -12.73
CA PHE A 245 -12.93 -15.74 -13.44
C PHE A 245 -12.72 -16.19 -14.90
N ARG A 246 -11.59 -15.82 -15.52
CA ARG A 246 -11.33 -15.98 -16.95
C ARG A 246 -11.16 -17.44 -17.40
#